data_AF-A0A9W6QG50-F1
#
_entry.id   AF-A0A9W6QG50-F1
#
_cell.length_a   1.000
_cell.length_b   1.000
_cell.length_c   1.000
_cell.angle_alpha   90.00
_cell.angle_beta   90.00
_cell.angle_gamma   90.00
#
_symmetry.space_group_name_H-M   'P 1'
#
loop_
_entity.id
_entity.type
_entity.pdbx_description
1 polymer ?
#
loop_
_entity_poly.entity_id
_entity_poly.type
_entity_poly.pdbx_seq_one_letter_code
_entity_poly.pdbx_strand_id
1 'polypeptide(L)'
;MEFIGRGLAFPVRTDATGSVALVGGDREVVESIRLILGTSPGERPMRPEFGCAIHDLVFAPADAATAGQIAYEVRIALERWEPRITLDDVVVGFDAVDEGMLLIDIRYTLRDRNDPRNLVFPFYVIPTHDIPAHDAVPQPGDRLAEVDQRAIAAPAREVS
;
A
#
# COMPACT_ATOMS: atom_id res chain seq x y z
N MET A 1 2.73 -32.24 29.99
CA MET A 1 2.43 -30.82 30.26
C MET A 1 2.66 -30.07 28.97
N GLU A 2 1.64 -29.94 28.14
CA GLU A 2 1.72 -29.13 26.93
C GLU A 2 0.36 -28.47 26.72
N PHE A 3 0.19 -27.31 27.34
CA PHE A 3 -0.99 -26.47 27.23
C PHE A 3 -0.65 -25.32 26.26
N ILE A 4 -0.37 -25.67 25.00
CA ILE A 4 -0.40 -24.70 23.91
C ILE A 4 -1.70 -24.95 23.18
N GLY A 5 -2.62 -23.99 23.25
CA GLY A 5 -3.88 -24.04 22.52
C GLY A 5 -3.59 -24.26 21.03
N ARG A 6 -4.28 -25.22 20.41
CA ARG A 6 -4.22 -25.43 18.97
C ARG A 6 -5.43 -24.76 18.35
N GLY A 7 -5.20 -23.84 17.41
CA GLY A 7 -6.24 -23.20 16.61
C GLY A 7 -6.55 -23.99 15.34
N LEU A 8 -7.66 -23.65 14.68
CA LEU A 8 -7.94 -24.12 13.33
C LEU A 8 -6.89 -23.54 12.36
N ALA A 9 -6.39 -24.36 11.43
CA ALA A 9 -5.47 -23.92 10.38
C ALA A 9 -6.13 -22.85 9.50
N PHE A 10 -5.38 -21.82 9.09
CA PHE A 10 -5.79 -20.85 8.10
C PHE A 10 -4.81 -20.74 6.91
N PRO A 11 -5.28 -20.83 5.64
CA PRO A 11 -6.64 -21.18 5.22
C PRO A 11 -7.07 -22.57 5.73
N VAL A 12 -8.39 -22.78 5.87
CA VAL A 12 -8.94 -24.04 6.39
C VAL A 12 -8.49 -25.19 5.50
N ARG A 13 -7.72 -26.11 6.07
CA ARG A 13 -7.21 -27.32 5.41
C ARG A 13 -7.62 -28.55 6.21
N THR A 14 -7.62 -29.70 5.54
CA THR A 14 -7.74 -31.00 6.19
C THR A 14 -6.36 -31.58 6.50
N ASP A 15 -6.26 -32.36 7.57
CA ASP A 15 -5.08 -33.16 7.88
C ASP A 15 -5.08 -34.49 7.11
N ALA A 16 -4.01 -35.28 7.26
CA ALA A 16 -3.87 -36.57 6.59
C ALA A 16 -4.95 -37.61 6.99
N THR A 17 -5.72 -37.34 8.05
CA THR A 17 -6.84 -38.18 8.50
C THR A 17 -8.19 -37.69 8.01
N GLY A 18 -8.24 -36.60 7.25
CA GLY A 18 -9.48 -35.98 6.77
C GLY A 18 -10.20 -35.11 7.81
N SER A 19 -9.59 -34.90 8.98
CA SER A 19 -10.08 -33.97 10.01
C SER A 19 -9.60 -32.55 9.73
N VAL A 20 -10.20 -31.54 10.36
CA VAL A 20 -9.75 -30.16 10.19
C VAL A 20 -8.35 -29.99 10.77
N ALA A 21 -7.42 -29.47 9.96
CA ALA A 21 -6.05 -29.26 10.37
C ALA A 21 -6.00 -28.27 11.53
N LEU A 22 -5.29 -28.65 12.59
CA LEU A 22 -5.02 -27.80 13.74
C LEU A 22 -3.58 -27.28 13.64
N VAL A 23 -3.41 -25.98 13.82
CA VAL A 23 -2.10 -25.32 13.86
C VAL A 23 -1.88 -24.83 15.29
N GLY A 24 -0.67 -25.04 15.79
CA GLY A 24 -0.27 -24.57 17.11
C GLY A 24 1.08 -23.89 17.07
N GLY A 25 1.34 -23.03 18.06
CA GLY A 25 2.59 -22.32 18.22
C GLY A 25 2.87 -21.36 17.07
N ASP A 26 4.10 -21.33 16.59
CA ASP A 26 4.59 -20.26 15.71
C ASP A 26 3.93 -20.20 14.33
N ARG A 27 3.46 -21.35 13.83
CA ARG A 27 2.74 -21.39 12.54
C ARG A 27 1.40 -20.67 12.62
N GLU A 28 0.76 -20.70 13.79
CA GLU A 28 -0.52 -20.02 14.03
C GLU A 28 -0.33 -18.50 13.97
N VAL A 29 0.79 -18.00 14.49
CA VAL A 29 1.16 -16.58 14.42
C VAL A 29 1.33 -16.14 12.96
N VAL A 30 2.04 -16.93 12.14
CA VAL A 30 2.21 -16.62 10.72
C VAL A 30 0.88 -16.58 9.97
N GLU A 31 -0.02 -17.54 10.23
CA GLU A 31 -1.34 -17.57 9.62
C GLU A 31 -2.22 -16.41 10.10
N SER A 32 -2.12 -16.03 11.37
CA SER A 32 -2.79 -14.86 11.95
C SER A 32 -2.30 -13.54 11.34
N ILE A 33 -0.99 -13.37 11.16
CA ILE A 33 -0.43 -12.18 10.49
C ILE A 33 -0.98 -12.06 9.07
N ARG A 34 -0.98 -13.15 8.29
CA ARG A 34 -1.55 -13.14 6.92
C ARG A 34 -3.03 -12.77 6.93
N LEU A 35 -3.80 -13.24 7.92
CA LEU A 35 -5.21 -12.88 8.08
C LEU A 35 -5.39 -11.39 8.35
N ILE A 36 -4.60 -10.81 9.24
CA ILE A 36 -4.68 -9.39 9.60
C ILE A 36 -4.36 -8.52 8.38
N LEU A 37 -3.27 -8.83 7.67
CA LEU A 37 -2.85 -8.06 6.50
C LEU A 37 -3.77 -8.27 5.29
N GLY A 38 -4.33 -9.47 5.13
CA GLY A 38 -5.22 -9.81 4.04
C GLY A 38 -6.67 -9.35 4.20
N THR A 39 -7.03 -8.73 5.32
CA THR A 39 -8.40 -8.27 5.61
C THR A 39 -8.42 -6.75 5.69
N SER A 40 -9.31 -6.09 4.94
CA SER A 40 -9.53 -4.65 5.05
C SER A 40 -10.43 -4.32 6.26
N PRO A 41 -10.18 -3.21 6.99
CA PRO A 41 -11.13 -2.71 7.99
C PRO A 41 -12.54 -2.57 7.38
N GLY A 42 -13.55 -3.05 8.09
CA GLY A 42 -14.95 -3.05 7.66
C GLY A 42 -15.41 -4.34 6.97
N GLU A 43 -14.51 -5.21 6.51
CA GLU A 43 -14.89 -6.50 5.89
C GLU A 43 -15.56 -7.47 6.86
N ARG A 44 -15.29 -7.33 8.17
CA ARG A 44 -15.88 -8.16 9.22
C ARG A 44 -17.03 -7.41 9.91
N PRO A 45 -18.30 -7.78 9.66
CA PRO A 45 -19.46 -7.03 10.19
C PRO A 45 -19.48 -6.91 11.71
N MET A 46 -19.04 -7.97 12.40
CA MET A 46 -19.01 -8.01 13.87
C MET A 46 -17.71 -7.45 14.47
N ARG A 47 -16.71 -7.12 13.64
CA ARG A 47 -15.40 -6.56 14.05
C ARG A 47 -14.90 -5.59 12.97
N PRO A 48 -15.55 -4.43 12.79
CA PRO A 48 -15.24 -3.51 11.69
C PRO A 48 -13.83 -2.94 11.78
N GLU A 49 -13.24 -2.89 12.97
CA GLU A 49 -11.88 -2.38 13.17
C GLU A 49 -10.78 -3.41 12.85
N PHE A 50 -11.15 -4.68 12.64
CA PHE A 50 -10.20 -5.75 12.38
C PHE A 50 -9.66 -5.65 10.95
N GLY A 51 -8.34 -5.75 10.81
CA GLY A 51 -7.67 -5.75 9.52
C GLY A 51 -6.49 -4.79 9.50
N CYS A 52 -6.01 -4.51 8.28
CA CYS A 52 -4.94 -3.56 8.01
C CYS A 52 -5.37 -2.63 6.88
N ALA A 53 -5.22 -1.31 7.05
CA ALA A 53 -5.67 -0.31 6.07
C ALA A 53 -4.74 -0.19 4.85
N ILE A 54 -3.80 -1.11 4.65
CA ILE A 54 -2.94 -1.15 3.46
C ILE A 54 -3.74 -1.25 2.15
N HIS A 55 -4.95 -1.81 2.20
CA HIS A 55 -5.83 -1.94 1.02
C HIS A 55 -6.28 -0.59 0.44
N ASP A 56 -6.30 0.47 1.25
CA ASP A 56 -6.60 1.82 0.79
C ASP A 56 -5.45 2.41 -0.07
N LEU A 57 -4.26 1.81 0.00
CA LEU A 57 -3.03 2.27 -0.66
C LEU A 57 -2.72 1.50 -1.96
N VAL A 58 -3.56 0.55 -2.39
CA VAL A 58 -3.36 -0.22 -3.64
C VAL A 58 -3.22 0.66 -4.88
N PHE A 59 -3.92 1.81 -4.87
CA PHE A 59 -3.94 2.78 -5.98
C PHE A 59 -2.99 3.96 -5.77
N ALA A 60 -2.25 3.99 -4.67
CA ALA A 60 -1.28 5.04 -4.39
C ALA A 60 -0.02 4.84 -5.27
N PRO A 61 0.71 5.93 -5.59
CA PRO A 61 1.96 5.81 -6.33
C PRO A 61 2.97 4.97 -5.55
N ALA A 62 3.75 4.14 -6.26
CA ALA A 62 4.78 3.30 -5.63
C ALA A 62 6.03 4.11 -5.25
N ASP A 63 5.88 5.07 -4.33
CA ASP A 63 6.92 5.96 -3.87
C ASP A 63 7.30 5.73 -2.39
N ALA A 64 8.35 6.42 -1.92
CA ALA A 64 8.83 6.32 -0.54
C ALA A 64 7.79 6.78 0.50
N ALA A 65 6.91 7.72 0.15
CA ALA A 65 5.86 8.20 1.03
C ALA A 65 4.82 7.09 1.27
N THR A 66 4.36 6.45 0.20
CA THR A 66 3.42 5.34 0.24
C THR A 66 4.02 4.14 0.97
N ALA A 67 5.29 3.80 0.71
CA ALA A 67 5.99 2.76 1.45
C ALA A 67 6.07 3.04 2.96
N GLY A 68 6.35 4.28 3.36
CA GLY A 68 6.34 4.70 4.76
C GLY A 68 4.96 4.57 5.40
N GLN A 69 3.91 4.92 4.66
CA GLN A 69 2.53 4.78 5.12
C GLN A 69 2.12 3.31 5.26
N ILE A 70 2.48 2.45 4.29
CA ILE A 70 2.27 1.00 4.37
C ILE A 70 2.95 0.43 5.63
N ALA A 71 4.22 0.76 5.85
CA ALA A 71 4.96 0.27 7.02
C ALA A 71 4.31 0.70 8.35
N TYR A 72 3.78 1.92 8.41
CA TYR A 72 3.05 2.45 9.56
C TYR A 72 1.72 1.71 9.81
N GLU A 73 0.90 1.51 8.78
CA GLU A 73 -0.37 0.79 8.88
C GLU A 73 -0.17 -0.68 9.28
N VAL A 74 0.85 -1.34 8.72
CA VAL A 74 1.24 -2.70 9.09
C VAL A 74 1.64 -2.75 10.57
N ARG A 75 2.46 -1.81 11.04
CA ARG A 75 2.88 -1.75 12.44
C ARG A 75 1.70 -1.63 13.39
N ILE A 76 0.79 -0.69 13.13
CA ILE A 76 -0.41 -0.49 13.97
C ILE A 76 -1.29 -1.73 13.98
N ALA A 77 -1.54 -2.32 12.81
CA ALA A 77 -2.39 -3.50 12.71
C ALA A 77 -1.82 -4.68 13.49
N LEU A 78 -0.52 -4.94 13.37
CA LEU A 78 0.15 -6.04 14.06
C LEU A 78 0.26 -5.83 15.56
N GLU A 79 0.63 -4.63 16.01
CA GLU A 79 0.69 -4.30 17.44
C GLU A 79 -0.69 -4.42 18.10
N ARG A 80 -1.77 -4.10 17.37
CA ARG A 80 -3.14 -4.17 17.87
C ARG A 80 -3.71 -5.59 17.90
N TRP A 81 -3.52 -6.34 16.82
CA TRP A 81 -4.23 -7.60 16.60
C TRP A 81 -3.39 -8.84 16.90
N GLU A 82 -2.06 -8.74 17.01
CA GLU A 82 -1.16 -9.85 17.26
C GLU A 82 -0.22 -9.59 18.46
N PRO A 83 -0.71 -9.59 19.71
CA PRO A 83 0.11 -9.25 20.90
C PRO A 83 1.18 -10.31 21.24
N ARG A 84 1.15 -11.48 20.59
CA ARG A 84 2.13 -12.56 20.80
C ARG A 84 3.49 -12.26 20.18
N ILE A 85 3.56 -11.31 19.24
CA ILE A 85 4.81 -10.88 18.61
C ILE A 85 5.30 -9.55 19.19
N THR A 86 6.61 -9.36 19.12
CA THR A 86 7.27 -8.05 19.23
C THR A 86 7.77 -7.72 17.83
N LEU A 87 7.30 -6.62 17.27
CA LEU A 87 7.68 -6.20 15.92
C LEU A 87 9.04 -5.51 15.95
N ASP A 88 10.03 -6.11 15.30
CA ASP A 88 11.40 -5.60 15.25
C ASP A 88 11.54 -4.57 14.13
N ASP A 89 11.07 -4.90 12.93
CA ASP A 89 11.21 -4.06 11.75
C ASP A 89 10.13 -4.34 10.70
N VAL A 90 9.79 -3.34 9.90
CA VAL A 90 8.89 -3.45 8.74
C VAL A 90 9.50 -2.68 7.59
N VAL A 91 9.94 -3.40 6.55
CA VAL A 91 10.60 -2.84 5.38
C VAL A 91 9.75 -3.11 4.15
N VAL A 92 9.51 -2.07 3.34
CA VAL A 92 8.80 -2.20 2.07
C VAL A 92 9.83 -2.09 0.94
N GLY A 93 10.02 -3.19 0.22
CA GLY A 93 10.92 -3.29 -0.92
C GLY A 93 10.24 -2.91 -2.24
N PHE A 94 10.98 -2.22 -3.09
CA PHE A 94 10.54 -1.78 -4.43
C PHE A 94 11.07 -2.69 -5.55
N ASP A 95 11.72 -3.81 -5.21
CA ASP A 95 12.41 -4.69 -6.17
C ASP A 95 11.47 -5.28 -7.25
N ALA A 96 10.17 -5.34 -6.98
CA ALA A 96 9.15 -5.87 -7.88
C ALA A 96 8.16 -4.78 -8.38
N VAL A 97 8.53 -3.50 -8.28
CA VAL A 97 7.68 -2.38 -8.74
C VAL A 97 7.35 -2.47 -10.23
N ASP A 98 8.32 -2.90 -11.05
CA ASP A 98 8.14 -3.09 -12.49
C ASP A 98 7.08 -4.17 -12.81
N GLU A 99 6.86 -5.08 -11.86
CA GLU A 99 5.84 -6.13 -11.92
C GLU A 99 4.51 -5.71 -11.24
N GLY A 100 4.42 -4.46 -10.76
CA GLY A 100 3.27 -3.96 -10.02
C GLY A 100 3.15 -4.57 -8.62
N MET A 101 4.27 -4.81 -7.95
CA MET A 101 4.29 -5.43 -6.62
C MET A 101 5.27 -4.74 -5.66
N LEU A 102 4.83 -4.57 -4.42
CA LEU A 102 5.66 -4.20 -3.27
C LEU A 102 5.81 -5.42 -2.36
N LEU A 103 7.03 -5.65 -1.89
CA LEU A 103 7.33 -6.74 -0.95
C LEU A 103 7.45 -6.16 0.45
N ILE A 104 6.57 -6.60 1.36
CA ILE A 104 6.60 -6.17 2.76
C ILE A 104 7.36 -7.22 3.58
N ASP A 105 8.57 -6.89 4.01
CA ASP A 105 9.42 -7.70 4.90
C ASP A 105 9.11 -7.34 6.36
N ILE A 106 8.59 -8.31 7.12
CA ILE A 106 8.15 -8.12 8.50
C ILE A 106 9.05 -8.97 9.40
N ARG A 107 9.89 -8.29 10.19
CA ARG A 107 10.78 -8.92 11.15
C ARG A 107 10.18 -8.83 12.54
N TYR A 108 10.06 -9.97 13.21
CA TYR A 108 9.42 -10.04 14.51
C TYR A 108 10.02 -11.15 15.36
N THR A 109 9.93 -10.97 16.67
CA THR A 109 10.33 -11.95 17.67
C THR A 109 9.11 -12.41 18.46
N LEU A 110 8.99 -13.71 18.73
CA LEU A 110 7.90 -14.24 19.55
C LEU A 110 8.12 -13.89 21.03
N ARG A 111 7.10 -13.39 21.73
CA ARG A 111 7.24 -12.98 23.14
C ARG A 111 7.50 -14.16 24.07
N ASP A 112 6.93 -15.33 23.76
CA ASP A 112 7.08 -16.55 24.57
C ASP A 112 8.36 -17.34 24.27
N ARG A 113 9.02 -17.04 23.15
CA ARG A 113 10.22 -17.73 22.65
C ARG A 113 11.10 -16.66 22.02
N ASN A 114 12.18 -16.26 22.69
CA ASN A 114 13.15 -15.29 22.16
C ASN A 114 13.89 -15.83 20.92
N ASP A 115 13.16 -15.91 19.81
CA ASP A 115 13.52 -16.50 18.52
C ASP A 115 13.14 -15.50 17.42
N PRO A 116 14.12 -14.82 16.78
CA PRO A 116 13.85 -13.81 15.77
C PRO A 116 13.42 -14.45 14.44
N ARG A 117 12.39 -13.91 13.80
CA ARG A 117 11.77 -14.46 12.58
C ARG A 117 11.48 -13.38 11.54
N ASN A 118 11.35 -13.83 10.28
CA ASN A 118 11.00 -13.00 9.15
C ASN A 118 9.81 -13.56 8.38
N LEU A 119 8.87 -12.69 7.97
CA LEU A 119 7.75 -13.00 7.10
C LEU A 119 7.68 -11.99 5.94
N VAL A 120 7.79 -12.48 4.71
CA VAL A 120 7.61 -11.68 3.49
C VAL A 120 6.16 -11.80 3.03
N PHE A 121 5.47 -10.66 2.91
CA PHE A 121 4.10 -10.55 2.43
C PHE A 121 4.07 -9.79 1.09
N PRO A 122 3.63 -10.42 -0.03
CA PRO A 122 3.50 -9.75 -1.31
C PRO A 122 2.25 -8.86 -1.34
N PHE A 123 2.40 -7.61 -1.77
CA PHE A 123 1.30 -6.65 -1.93
C PHE A 123 1.30 -6.06 -3.33
N TYR A 124 0.19 -6.15 -4.05
CA TYR A 124 0.09 -5.68 -5.43
C TYR A 124 -0.28 -4.20 -5.49
N VAL A 125 0.41 -3.45 -6.35
CA VAL A 125 0.20 -2.03 -6.62
C VAL A 125 0.03 -1.81 -8.12
N ILE A 126 -0.67 -0.75 -8.51
CA ILE A 126 -0.75 -0.39 -9.92
C ILE A 126 0.51 0.41 -10.28
N PRO A 127 1.35 -0.07 -11.22
CA PRO A 127 2.51 0.69 -11.66
C PRO A 127 2.03 2.01 -12.29
N THR A 128 2.63 3.12 -11.88
CA THR A 128 2.34 4.42 -12.46
C THR A 128 2.88 4.44 -13.89
N HIS A 129 1.98 4.41 -14.88
CA HIS A 129 2.37 4.62 -16.27
C HIS A 129 2.42 6.13 -16.55
N ASP A 130 3.57 6.63 -16.98
CA ASP A 130 3.71 8.00 -17.46
C ASP A 130 2.82 8.16 -18.70
N ILE A 131 1.68 8.85 -18.54
CA ILE A 131 0.89 9.28 -19.68
C ILE A 131 1.75 10.33 -20.38
N PRO A 132 2.21 10.11 -21.64
CA PRO A 132 2.96 11.13 -22.34
C PRO A 132 2.10 12.38 -22.38
N ALA A 133 2.67 13.51 -21.95
CA ALA A 133 1.99 14.79 -21.89
C ALA A 133 1.29 15.03 -23.23
N HIS A 134 -0.05 14.96 -23.23
CA HIS A 134 -0.81 15.31 -24.41
C HIS A 134 -0.45 16.75 -24.74
N ASP A 135 0.06 16.95 -25.96
CA ASP A 135 0.40 18.26 -26.51
C ASP A 135 -0.68 19.26 -26.10
N ALA A 136 -0.24 20.34 -25.46
CA ALA A 136 -1.10 21.40 -24.98
C ALA A 136 -2.02 21.83 -26.12
N VAL A 137 -3.31 21.51 -26.01
CA VAL A 137 -4.33 22.06 -26.89
C VAL A 137 -4.28 23.58 -26.67
N PRO A 138 -3.94 24.38 -27.70
CA PRO A 138 -3.85 25.82 -27.51
C PRO A 138 -5.25 26.35 -27.15
N GLN A 139 -5.34 26.99 -26.00
CA GLN A 139 -6.54 27.66 -25.53
C GLN A 139 -6.88 28.80 -26.52
N PRO A 140 -8.10 28.85 -27.09
CA PRO A 140 -8.49 29.94 -27.97
C PRO A 140 -8.82 31.17 -27.12
N GLY A 141 -7.78 31.93 -26.76
CA GLY A 141 -7.89 33.16 -25.94
C GLY A 141 -6.84 34.23 -26.24
N ASP A 142 -5.63 33.84 -26.68
CA ASP A 142 -4.52 34.79 -26.86
C ASP A 142 -4.49 35.44 -28.26
N ARG A 143 -5.61 36.06 -28.67
CA ARG A 143 -5.66 36.83 -29.93
C ARG A 143 -6.28 38.23 -29.80
N LEU A 144 -6.16 38.84 -28.62
CA LEU A 144 -6.62 40.22 -28.36
C LEU A 144 -5.62 41.00 -27.49
N ALA A 145 -4.36 41.11 -27.92
CA ALA A 145 -3.42 42.09 -27.35
C ALA A 145 -2.27 42.43 -28.31
N GLU A 146 -2.55 42.56 -29.61
CA GLU A 146 -1.53 43.10 -30.54
C GLU A 146 -2.18 43.81 -31.74
N VAL A 147 -3.08 44.74 -31.45
CA VAL A 147 -3.50 45.75 -32.42
C VAL A 147 -3.61 47.08 -31.67
N ASP A 148 -2.50 47.81 -31.57
CA ASP A 148 -2.43 49.26 -31.85
C ASP A 148 -1.01 49.78 -31.50
N GLN A 149 -0.23 50.15 -32.52
CA GLN A 149 0.82 51.19 -32.45
C GLN A 149 1.56 51.49 -33.77
N ARG A 150 0.98 51.16 -34.94
CA ARG A 150 1.54 51.59 -36.24
C ARG A 150 0.47 51.96 -37.25
N ALA A 151 -0.35 52.99 -36.98
CA ALA A 151 -1.17 53.63 -38.01
C ALA A 151 -1.71 55.01 -37.60
N ILE A 152 -0.86 55.97 -37.25
CA ILE A 152 -1.21 57.40 -37.42
C ILE A 152 0.05 58.21 -37.76
N ALA A 153 0.48 58.08 -39.02
CA ALA A 153 1.39 59.04 -39.63
C ALA A 153 1.10 59.14 -41.14
N ALA A 154 0.92 60.38 -41.59
CA ALA A 154 0.93 60.93 -42.97
C ALA A 154 -0.45 61.10 -43.68
N PRO A 155 -0.60 62.05 -44.65
CA PRO A 155 0.25 63.23 -44.99
C PRO A 155 -0.49 64.56 -45.32
N ALA A 156 0.26 65.66 -45.19
CA ALA A 156 0.44 66.85 -46.06
C ALA A 156 -0.73 67.56 -46.83
N ARG A 157 -0.86 68.87 -46.58
CA ARG A 157 -1.08 70.04 -47.49
C ARG A 157 -1.50 71.25 -46.61
N GLU A 158 -1.19 72.54 -46.83
CA GLU A 158 -0.69 73.31 -47.97
C GLU A 158 -0.15 74.68 -47.47
N VAL A 159 0.90 75.15 -48.15
CA VAL A 159 1.29 76.54 -48.46
C VAL A 159 0.25 77.65 -48.17
N SER A 160 0.65 78.68 -47.40
CA SER A 160 0.87 80.06 -47.89
C SER A 160 1.51 80.96 -46.83
#